data_AF-A0A954S7Q3-F1
#
_entry.id   AF-A0A954S7Q3-F1
#
_cell.length_a   1.000
_cell.length_b   1.000
_cell.length_c   1.000
_cell.angle_alpha   90.00
_cell.angle_beta   90.00
_cell.angle_gamma   90.00
#
_symmetry.space_group_name_H-M   'P 1'
#
loop_
_entity.id
_entity.type
_entity.pdbx_description
1 polymer ?
#
loop_
_entity_poly.entity_id
_entity_poly.type
_entity_poly.pdbx_seq_one_letter_code
_entity_poly.pdbx_strand_id
1 'polypeptide(L)'
;MEYHVKPIGKACAATGEPLEPGSVVYSVLVDLEGETIRLDYQPSAWEGPPPGMIGQWRAIVPLPEEDKPKPLDAHTLLEHFQKLLEDANPAQEKLCYVLALLLLQKRRLTLDGTRVDGDFAYLELSGSRGEGPFEVRDQQLTADEVTSLQSHLMAEIKTAA
;
A
#
# COMPACT_ATOMS: atom_id res chain seq x y z
N MET A 1 -21.27 -6.47 17.67
CA MET A 1 -21.67 -5.23 16.99
C MET A 1 -20.41 -4.72 16.30
N GLU A 2 -20.42 -4.63 14.98
CA GLU A 2 -19.27 -4.22 14.18
C GLU A 2 -19.45 -2.75 13.80
N TYR A 3 -18.57 -1.87 14.28
CA TYR A 3 -18.66 -0.43 14.04
C TYR A 3 -17.75 -0.06 12.86
N HIS A 4 -18.34 0.46 11.78
CA HIS A 4 -17.59 0.93 10.60
C HIS A 4 -17.22 2.40 10.76
N VAL A 5 -15.99 2.69 11.18
CA VAL A 5 -15.50 4.07 11.33
C VAL A 5 -14.91 4.55 10.02
N LYS A 6 -15.58 5.53 9.38
CA LYS A 6 -15.09 6.16 8.15
C LYS A 6 -13.80 6.97 8.40
N PRO A 7 -12.98 7.22 7.34
CA PRO A 7 -11.88 8.18 7.41
C PRO A 7 -12.36 9.57 7.87
N ILE A 8 -11.41 10.42 8.24
CA ILE A 8 -11.71 11.80 8.62
C ILE A 8 -12.44 12.55 7.50
N GLY A 9 -13.45 13.34 7.86
CA GLY A 9 -14.14 14.23 6.95
C GLY A 9 -13.23 15.29 6.36
N LYS A 10 -13.69 15.95 5.30
CA LYS A 10 -12.99 17.09 4.68
C LYS A 10 -13.40 18.43 5.28
N ALA A 11 -14.51 18.47 6.01
CA ALA A 11 -15.12 19.68 6.54
C ALA A 11 -15.60 19.46 7.97
N CYS A 12 -15.58 20.54 8.74
CA CYS A 12 -16.10 20.60 10.10
C CYS A 12 -17.61 20.34 10.09
N ALA A 13 -18.07 19.42 10.93
CA ALA A 13 -19.48 19.05 11.04
C ALA A 13 -20.37 20.19 11.57
N ALA A 14 -19.80 21.14 12.34
CA ALA A 14 -20.54 22.28 12.85
C ALA A 14 -20.57 23.48 11.89
N THR A 15 -19.44 23.82 11.27
CA THR A 15 -19.31 25.04 10.47
C THR A 15 -19.35 24.82 8.96
N GLY A 16 -19.14 23.57 8.51
CA GLY A 16 -18.97 23.25 7.09
C GLY A 16 -17.63 23.72 6.50
N GLU A 17 -16.79 24.39 7.28
CA GLU A 17 -15.49 24.88 6.83
C GLU A 17 -14.49 23.72 6.63
N PRO A 18 -13.53 23.84 5.70
CA PRO A 18 -12.52 22.83 5.49
C PRO A 18 -11.72 22.51 6.76
N LEU A 19 -11.40 21.23 6.94
CA LEU A 19 -10.45 20.79 7.96
C LEU A 19 -9.03 20.94 7.41
N GLU A 20 -8.24 21.80 8.03
CA GLU A 20 -6.89 22.09 7.56
C GLU A 20 -5.96 20.88 7.76
N PRO A 21 -5.19 20.48 6.74
CA PRO A 21 -4.20 19.41 6.89
C PRO A 21 -3.19 19.70 8.01
N GLY A 22 -2.88 18.69 8.82
CA GLY A 22 -2.02 18.82 10.00
C GLY A 22 -2.71 19.41 11.23
N SER A 23 -3.93 19.93 11.12
CA SER A 23 -4.66 20.46 12.27
C SER A 23 -5.23 19.33 13.15
N VAL A 24 -5.44 19.65 14.44
CA VAL A 24 -6.13 18.76 15.39
C VAL A 24 -7.63 18.95 15.22
N VAL A 25 -8.39 17.85 15.27
CA VAL A 25 -9.86 17.87 15.32
C VAL A 25 -10.39 17.03 16.48
N TYR A 26 -11.63 17.29 16.89
CA TYR A 26 -12.42 16.40 17.73
C TYR A 26 -13.28 15.52 16.83
N SER A 27 -13.07 14.22 16.89
CA SER A 27 -13.83 13.23 16.14
C SER A 27 -14.81 12.53 17.06
N VAL A 28 -16.04 12.36 16.59
CA VAL A 28 -17.13 11.69 17.30
C VAL A 28 -17.71 10.61 16.43
N LEU A 29 -17.99 9.45 17.02
CA LEU A 29 -18.86 8.44 16.42
C LEU A 29 -20.24 8.55 17.07
N VAL A 30 -21.28 8.77 16.27
CA VAL A 30 -22.69 8.79 16.71
C VAL A 30 -23.45 7.62 16.10
N ASP A 31 -24.43 7.09 16.84
CA ASP A 31 -25.47 6.24 16.27
C ASP A 31 -26.65 7.12 15.87
N LEU A 32 -26.99 7.12 14.59
CA LEU A 32 -28.17 7.81 14.07
C LEU A 32 -29.03 6.79 13.32
N GLU A 33 -30.20 6.48 13.89
CA GLU A 33 -31.17 5.54 13.30
C GLU A 33 -30.56 4.16 12.96
N GLY A 34 -29.58 3.69 13.74
CA GLY A 34 -28.88 2.43 13.52
C GLY A 34 -27.72 2.49 12.52
N GLU A 35 -27.40 3.67 11.98
CA GLU A 35 -26.18 3.91 11.20
C GLU A 35 -25.11 4.62 12.04
N THR A 36 -23.88 4.12 11.97
CA THR A 36 -22.74 4.72 12.67
C THR A 36 -22.11 5.80 11.81
N ILE A 37 -22.19 7.06 12.25
CA ILE A 37 -21.68 8.22 11.53
C ILE A 37 -20.51 8.82 12.30
N ARG A 38 -19.41 9.10 11.58
CA ARG A 38 -18.30 9.89 12.11
C ARG A 38 -18.55 11.38 11.81
N LEU A 39 -18.44 12.21 12.82
CA LEU A 39 -18.48 13.68 12.74
C LEU A 39 -17.15 14.24 13.25
N ASP A 40 -16.55 15.17 12.49
CA ASP A 40 -15.27 15.79 12.83
C ASP A 40 -15.45 17.30 13.02
N TYR A 41 -14.93 17.84 14.13
CA TYR A 41 -15.10 19.23 14.53
C TYR A 41 -13.74 19.92 14.70
N GLN A 42 -13.62 21.13 14.18
CA GLN A 42 -12.49 21.99 14.52
C GLN A 42 -12.51 22.31 16.03
N PRO A 43 -11.35 22.52 16.67
CA PRO A 43 -11.30 22.81 18.11
C PRO A 43 -12.07 24.08 18.49
N SER A 44 -12.11 25.08 17.60
CA SER A 44 -12.86 26.33 17.77
C SER A 44 -14.39 26.15 17.72
N ALA A 45 -14.87 25.12 17.04
CA ALA A 45 -16.29 24.83 16.83
C ALA A 45 -16.79 23.64 17.67
N TRP A 46 -15.96 23.14 18.58
CA TRP A 46 -16.30 22.02 19.45
C TRP A 46 -17.03 22.50 20.71
N GLU A 47 -18.33 22.25 20.77
CA GLU A 47 -19.19 22.60 21.92
C GLU A 47 -19.35 21.45 22.92
N GLY A 48 -18.73 20.30 22.65
CA GLY A 48 -18.85 19.10 23.46
C GLY A 48 -19.60 17.96 22.76
N PRO A 49 -19.80 16.84 23.47
CA PRO A 49 -20.34 15.61 22.91
C PRO A 49 -21.80 15.77 22.43
N PRO A 50 -22.14 15.48 21.15
CA PRO A 50 -23.52 15.51 20.68
C PRO A 50 -24.36 14.33 21.24
N PRO A 51 -25.71 14.45 21.24
CA PRO A 51 -26.60 13.34 21.56
C PRO A 51 -26.37 12.12 20.67
N GLY A 52 -26.53 10.91 21.22
CA GLY A 52 -26.32 9.67 20.45
C GLY A 52 -24.85 9.29 20.23
N MET A 53 -23.91 9.98 20.89
CA MET A 53 -22.49 9.63 20.85
C MET A 53 -22.23 8.21 21.40
N ILE A 54 -21.50 7.42 20.61
CA ILE A 54 -20.90 6.14 21.00
C ILE A 54 -19.50 6.39 21.61
N GLY A 55 -18.73 7.31 21.03
CA GLY A 55 -17.40 7.65 21.53
C GLY A 55 -16.78 8.89 20.88
N GLN A 56 -15.74 9.42 21.52
CA GLN A 56 -14.99 10.59 21.05
C GLN A 56 -13.48 10.38 21.16
N TRP A 57 -12.73 10.99 20.25
CA TRP A 57 -11.27 11.03 20.28
C TRP A 57 -10.75 12.31 19.61
N ARG A 58 -9.46 12.62 19.82
CA ARG A 58 -8.76 13.63 19.05
C ARG A 58 -8.03 12.97 17.89
N ALA A 59 -8.09 13.57 16.71
CA ALA A 59 -7.38 13.12 15.52
C ALA A 59 -6.60 14.28 14.89
N ILE A 60 -5.64 13.95 14.04
CA ILE A 60 -4.92 14.92 13.20
C ILE A 60 -5.42 14.74 11.77
N VAL A 61 -5.75 15.84 11.10
CA VAL A 61 -6.06 15.80 9.67
C VAL A 61 -4.80 15.39 8.92
N PRO A 62 -4.83 14.30 8.13
CA PRO A 62 -3.68 13.89 7.34
C PRO A 62 -3.21 15.06 6.48
N LEU A 63 -1.89 15.26 6.40
CA LEU A 63 -1.31 16.09 5.36
C LEU A 63 -1.78 15.54 3.99
N PRO A 64 -2.04 16.39 2.99
CA PRO A 64 -2.19 15.90 1.62
C PRO A 64 -0.96 15.03 1.33
N GLU A 65 -1.18 13.87 0.73
CA GLU A 65 -0.08 13.06 0.26
C GLU A 65 0.65 13.88 -0.82
N GLU A 66 1.70 14.61 -0.43
CA GLU A 66 2.58 15.29 -1.37
C GLU A 66 3.11 14.24 -2.33
N ASP A 67 2.74 14.38 -3.61
CA ASP A 67 3.23 13.62 -4.76
C ASP A 67 3.79 12.25 -4.39
N LYS A 68 2.98 11.38 -3.78
CA LYS A 68 3.35 9.96 -3.76
C LYS A 68 3.41 9.59 -5.24
N PRO A 69 4.61 9.27 -5.76
CA PRO A 69 4.74 8.93 -7.16
C PRO A 69 3.72 7.83 -7.44
N LYS A 70 2.90 8.00 -8.50
CA LYS A 70 1.84 7.05 -8.84
C LYS A 70 2.40 5.64 -8.65
N PRO A 71 1.74 4.78 -7.86
CA PRO A 71 2.24 3.44 -7.63
C PRO A 71 2.48 2.81 -9.00
N LEU A 72 3.71 2.33 -9.21
CA LEU A 72 4.13 1.80 -10.51
C LEU A 72 3.12 0.74 -10.96
N ASP A 73 2.68 0.86 -12.21
CA ASP A 73 1.67 -0.05 -12.75
C ASP A 73 2.23 -1.48 -12.75
N ALA A 74 1.37 -2.42 -12.37
CA ALA A 74 1.74 -3.83 -12.31
C ALA A 74 2.12 -4.38 -13.69
N HIS A 75 1.62 -3.76 -14.77
CA HIS A 75 2.03 -4.10 -16.14
C HIS A 75 3.49 -3.73 -16.40
N THR A 76 3.88 -2.49 -16.15
CA THR A 76 5.27 -2.01 -16.31
C THR A 76 6.26 -2.80 -15.45
N LEU A 77 5.87 -3.14 -14.22
CA LEU A 77 6.67 -4.02 -13.35
C LEU A 77 6.89 -5.40 -13.98
N LEU A 78 5.86 -5.99 -14.59
CA LEU A 78 5.98 -7.30 -15.23
C LEU A 78 6.85 -7.24 -16.50
N GLU A 79 6.71 -6.19 -17.31
CA GLU A 79 7.56 -6.00 -18.50
C GLU A 79 9.04 -5.90 -18.11
N HIS A 80 9.36 -5.15 -17.06
CA HIS A 80 10.72 -5.09 -16.53
C HIS A 80 11.20 -6.43 -15.96
N PHE A 81 10.34 -7.14 -15.24
CA PHE A 81 10.66 -8.47 -14.74
C PHE A 81 11.01 -9.43 -15.88
N GLN A 82 10.23 -9.47 -16.96
CA GLN A 82 10.51 -10.33 -18.12
C GLN A 82 11.83 -9.96 -18.80
N LYS A 83 12.11 -8.66 -18.98
CA LYS A 83 13.40 -8.19 -19.52
C LYS A 83 14.60 -8.66 -18.68
N LEU A 84 14.51 -8.57 -17.36
CA LEU A 84 15.59 -9.02 -16.49
C LEU A 84 15.80 -10.54 -16.52
N LEU A 85 14.72 -11.32 -16.72
CA LEU A 85 14.84 -12.76 -16.93
C LEU A 85 15.51 -13.09 -18.27
N GLU A 86 15.19 -12.36 -19.33
CA GLU A 86 15.79 -12.52 -20.66
C GLU A 86 17.28 -12.17 -20.68
N ASP A 87 17.67 -11.10 -19.98
CA ASP A 87 19.07 -10.65 -19.90
C ASP A 87 20.00 -11.64 -19.17
N ALA A 88 19.42 -12.54 -18.34
CA ALA A 88 20.12 -13.61 -17.60
C ALA A 88 21.39 -13.15 -16.85
N ASN A 89 21.43 -11.89 -16.42
CA ASN A 89 22.59 -11.30 -15.76
C ASN A 89 22.64 -11.70 -14.27
N PRO A 90 23.68 -12.42 -13.81
CA PRO A 90 23.81 -12.83 -12.41
C PRO A 90 23.81 -11.66 -11.42
N ALA A 91 24.25 -10.47 -11.85
CA ALA A 91 24.25 -9.26 -11.03
C ALA A 91 22.82 -8.76 -10.71
N GLN A 92 21.81 -9.20 -11.47
CA GLN A 92 20.43 -8.76 -11.34
C GLN A 92 19.50 -9.81 -10.71
N GLU A 93 20.00 -10.99 -10.32
CA GLU A 93 19.17 -12.03 -9.68
C GLU A 93 18.44 -11.51 -8.43
N LYS A 94 19.11 -10.68 -7.61
CA LYS A 94 18.49 -10.03 -6.45
C LYS A 94 17.35 -9.09 -6.83
N LEU A 95 17.50 -8.35 -7.92
CA LEU A 95 16.46 -7.46 -8.43
C LEU A 95 15.29 -8.25 -9.01
N CYS A 96 15.54 -9.34 -9.75
CA CYS A 96 14.51 -10.27 -10.22
C CYS A 96 13.69 -10.83 -9.05
N TYR A 97 14.37 -11.26 -7.99
CA TYR A 97 13.70 -11.78 -6.80
C TYR A 97 12.81 -10.72 -6.14
N VAL A 98 13.31 -9.50 -5.93
CA VAL A 98 12.52 -8.40 -5.35
C VAL A 98 11.33 -8.03 -6.25
N LEU A 99 11.51 -7.99 -7.57
CA LEU A 99 10.42 -7.77 -8.53
C LEU A 99 9.35 -8.85 -8.46
N ALA A 100 9.75 -10.12 -8.37
CA ALA A 100 8.83 -11.24 -8.21
C ALA A 100 8.00 -11.09 -6.93
N LEU A 101 8.62 -10.74 -5.80
CA LEU A 101 7.92 -10.49 -4.54
C LEU A 101 6.93 -9.32 -4.66
N LEU A 102 7.32 -8.22 -5.31
CA LEU A 102 6.42 -7.07 -5.54
C LEU A 102 5.22 -7.44 -6.41
N LEU A 103 5.44 -8.22 -7.46
CA LEU A 103 4.38 -8.68 -8.36
C LEU A 103 3.43 -9.68 -7.67
N LEU A 104 3.93 -10.51 -6.75
CA LEU A 104 3.11 -11.37 -5.88
C LEU A 104 2.23 -10.52 -4.94
N GLN A 105 2.79 -9.51 -4.28
CA GLN A 105 2.03 -8.59 -3.43
C GLN A 105 0.92 -7.84 -4.20
N LYS A 106 1.20 -7.48 -5.45
CA LYS A 106 0.23 -6.86 -6.38
C LYS A 106 -0.72 -7.86 -7.04
N ARG A 107 -0.63 -9.16 -6.74
CA ARG A 107 -1.40 -10.25 -7.35
C ARG A 107 -1.29 -10.31 -8.88
N ARG A 108 -0.15 -9.83 -9.43
CA ARG A 108 0.15 -9.90 -10.87
C ARG A 108 0.88 -11.19 -11.24
N LEU A 109 1.61 -11.75 -10.28
CA LEU A 109 2.09 -13.13 -10.28
C LEU A 109 1.35 -13.93 -9.21
N THR A 110 1.35 -15.25 -9.39
CA THR A 110 0.89 -16.26 -8.44
C THR A 110 2.06 -17.19 -8.14
N LEU A 111 2.21 -17.60 -6.88
CA LEU A 111 3.16 -18.64 -6.47
C LEU A 111 2.49 -20.00 -6.68
N ASP A 112 2.98 -20.75 -7.67
CA ASP A 112 2.45 -22.07 -8.00
C ASP A 112 3.11 -23.17 -7.16
N GLY A 113 4.36 -22.94 -6.76
CA GLY A 113 5.15 -23.89 -5.97
C GLY A 113 6.52 -23.35 -5.61
N THR A 114 7.27 -24.18 -4.90
CA THR A 114 8.70 -23.97 -4.66
C THR A 114 9.45 -25.24 -4.99
N ARG A 115 10.63 -25.07 -5.59
CA ARG A 115 11.54 -26.17 -5.91
C ARG A 115 12.86 -25.97 -5.20
N VAL A 116 13.47 -27.06 -4.74
CA VAL A 116 14.84 -27.06 -4.22
C VAL A 116 15.71 -27.82 -5.20
N ASP A 117 16.84 -27.22 -5.58
CA ASP A 117 17.88 -27.84 -6.38
C ASP A 117 19.24 -27.60 -5.69
N GLY A 118 19.80 -28.66 -5.12
CA GLY A 118 20.99 -28.59 -4.26
C GLY A 118 20.77 -27.67 -3.06
N ASP A 119 21.65 -26.66 -2.94
CA ASP A 119 21.61 -25.66 -1.86
C ASP A 119 20.69 -24.46 -2.18
N PHE A 120 20.00 -24.49 -3.32
CA PHE A 120 19.20 -23.36 -3.80
C PHE A 120 17.71 -23.68 -3.81
N ALA A 121 16.92 -22.72 -3.35
CA ALA A 121 15.46 -22.72 -3.47
C ALA A 121 15.03 -21.81 -4.62
N TYR A 122 13.96 -22.18 -5.29
CA TYR A 122 13.37 -21.48 -6.42
C TYR A 122 11.88 -21.30 -6.19
N LEU A 123 11.37 -20.14 -6.57
CA LEU A 123 9.94 -19.84 -6.65
C LEU A 123 9.46 -20.18 -8.06
N GLU A 124 8.42 -21.01 -8.15
CA GLU A 124 7.72 -21.31 -9.40
C GLU A 124 6.50 -20.40 -9.50
N LEU A 125 6.46 -19.56 -10.54
CA LEU A 125 5.52 -18.45 -10.64
C LEU A 125 4.76 -18.47 -11.97
N SER A 126 3.49 -18.07 -11.94
CA SER A 126 2.68 -17.80 -13.13
C SER A 126 2.11 -16.39 -13.11
N GLY A 127 1.95 -15.81 -14.30
CA GLY A 127 1.27 -14.54 -14.49
C GLY A 127 -0.24 -14.68 -14.37
N SER A 128 -0.87 -13.71 -13.72
CA SER A 128 -2.32 -13.67 -13.53
C SER A 128 -3.13 -13.59 -14.83
N ARG A 129 -2.48 -13.37 -15.98
CA ARG A 129 -3.10 -13.36 -17.32
C ARG A 129 -2.56 -14.47 -18.24
N GLY A 130 -1.93 -15.49 -17.67
CA GLY A 130 -1.41 -16.64 -18.40
C GLY A 130 0.04 -16.50 -18.88
N GLU A 131 0.79 -15.52 -18.38
CA GLU A 131 2.24 -15.44 -18.62
C GLU A 131 3.03 -16.48 -17.81
N GLY A 132 4.22 -16.86 -18.28
CA GLY A 132 5.07 -17.86 -17.64
C GLY A 132 4.97 -19.25 -18.30
N PRO A 133 5.40 -20.32 -17.61
CA PRO A 133 5.91 -20.35 -16.23
C PRO A 133 7.22 -19.56 -16.07
N PHE A 134 7.44 -19.00 -14.88
CA PHE A 134 8.68 -18.35 -14.49
C PHE A 134 9.31 -19.08 -13.32
N GLU A 135 10.62 -19.03 -13.26
CA GLU A 135 11.40 -19.60 -12.15
C GLU A 135 12.39 -18.55 -11.65
N VAL A 136 12.32 -18.26 -10.36
CA VAL A 136 13.16 -17.22 -9.74
C VAL A 136 13.84 -17.81 -8.51
N ARG A 137 15.17 -17.75 -8.46
CA ARG A 137 15.93 -18.21 -7.32
C ARG A 137 15.61 -17.36 -6.07
N ASP A 138 15.34 -18.02 -4.96
CA ASP A 138 15.23 -17.37 -3.65
C ASP A 138 16.61 -16.88 -3.20
N GLN A 139 16.71 -15.57 -2.99
CA GLN A 139 17.95 -14.89 -2.62
C GLN A 139 18.12 -14.75 -1.11
N GLN A 140 17.19 -15.29 -0.31
CA GLN A 140 17.19 -15.27 1.16
C GLN A 140 17.45 -13.86 1.75
N LEU A 141 16.90 -12.84 1.09
CA LEU A 141 17.11 -11.45 1.47
C LEU A 141 16.39 -11.13 2.78
N THR A 142 17.05 -10.34 3.62
CA THR A 142 16.43 -9.76 4.81
C THR A 142 15.38 -8.70 4.42
N ALA A 143 14.47 -8.37 5.34
CA ALA A 143 13.45 -7.34 5.09
C ALA A 143 14.06 -5.96 4.75
N ASP A 144 15.18 -5.61 5.39
CA ASP A 144 15.89 -4.36 5.13
C ASP A 144 16.53 -4.34 3.74
N GLU A 145 17.13 -5.45 3.31
CA GLU A 145 17.67 -5.60 1.95
C GLU A 145 16.57 -5.51 0.90
N VAL A 146 15.43 -6.18 1.11
CA VAL A 146 14.26 -6.09 0.22
C VAL A 146 13.79 -4.65 0.10
N THR A 147 13.70 -3.93 1.22
CA THR A 147 13.25 -2.52 1.25
C THR A 147 14.22 -1.59 0.50
N SER A 148 15.53 -1.79 0.71
CA SER A 148 16.57 -1.01 0.03
C SER A 148 16.56 -1.25 -1.49
N LEU A 149 16.52 -2.52 -1.91
CA LEU A 149 16.49 -2.90 -3.31
C LEU A 149 15.20 -2.48 -4.00
N GLN A 150 14.06 -2.60 -3.32
CA GLN A 150 12.78 -2.08 -3.81
C GLN A 150 12.87 -0.57 -4.06
N SER A 151 13.46 0.19 -3.14
CA SER A 151 13.60 1.65 -3.31
C SER A 151 14.49 2.00 -4.51
N HIS A 152 15.60 1.28 -4.68
CA HIS A 152 16.51 1.43 -5.82
C HIS A 152 15.80 1.09 -7.15
N LEU A 153 15.14 -0.06 -7.21
CA LEU A 153 14.36 -0.51 -8.36
C LEU A 153 13.27 0.51 -8.75
N MET A 154 12.54 1.03 -7.76
CA MET A 154 11.51 2.04 -8.01
C MET A 154 12.09 3.34 -8.55
N ALA A 155 13.36 3.66 -8.30
CA ALA A 155 14.04 4.79 -8.90
C ALA A 155 14.44 4.48 -10.35
N GLU A 156 15.07 3.32 -10.61
CA GLU A 156 15.52 2.93 -11.95
C GLU A 156 14.37 2.85 -12.97
N ILE A 157 13.27 2.21 -12.60
CA ILE A 157 12.12 2.07 -13.52
C ILE A 157 11.50 3.43 -13.86
N LYS A 158 11.51 4.39 -12.93
CA LYS A 158 11.00 5.74 -13.19
C LYS A 158 11.89 6.56 -14.12
N THR A 159 13.19 6.27 -14.15
CA THR A 159 14.13 6.92 -15.08
C THR A 159 14.06 6.32 -16.49
N ALA A 160 13.62 5.06 -16.60
CA ALA A 160 13.50 4.33 -17.86
C ALA A 160 12.13 4.48 -18.56
N ALA A 161 11.12 5.04 -17.88
CA ALA A 161 9.75 5.28 -18.37
C ALA A 161 9.56 6.73 -18.83
#